data_AF-A0A378AD27-F1
#
_entry.id   AF-A0A378AD27-F1
#
_cell.length_a   1.000
_cell.length_b   1.000
_cell.length_c   1.000
_cell.angle_alpha   90.00
_cell.angle_beta   90.00
_cell.angle_gamma   90.00
#
_symmetry.space_group_name_H-M   'P 1'
#
loop_
_entity.id
_entity.type
_entity.pdbx_description
1 polymer ?
#
loop_
_entity_poly.entity_id
_entity_poly.type
_entity_poly.pdbx_seq_one_letter_code
_entity_poly.pdbx_strand_id
1 'polypeptide(L)' 'MKSYLRIERLILVGVRKNYIVKFEDGLNIIHGDSDTGKSSILEFINYLLGASKIELADEIISSVNYAGVRGYNK' A
#
# COMPACT_ATOMS: atom_id res chain seq x y z
N MET A 1 22.69 -7.68 14.90
CA MET A 1 21.95 -7.03 13.78
C MET A 1 20.76 -6.30 14.36
N LYS A 2 20.47 -5.08 13.89
CA LYS A 2 19.28 -4.33 14.30
C LYS A 2 18.07 -4.89 13.55
N SER A 3 17.04 -5.32 14.29
CA SER A 3 15.82 -5.79 13.65
C SER A 3 14.99 -4.61 13.14
N TYR A 4 14.34 -4.79 11.99
CA TYR A 4 13.43 -3.83 11.42
C TYR A 4 12.24 -4.53 10.76
N LEU A 5 11.08 -3.86 10.79
CA LEU A 5 9.92 -4.28 10.02
C LEU A 5 10.21 -4.03 8.56
N ARG A 6 10.07 -5.08 7.76
CA ARG A 6 10.09 -4.97 6.31
C ARG A 6 8.71 -5.24 5.73
N ILE A 7 8.25 -4.33 4.90
CA ILE A 7 7.05 -4.52 4.08
C ILE A 7 7.41 -5.40 2.88
N GLU A 8 6.63 -6.46 2.68
CA GLU A 8 6.76 -7.37 1.54
C GLU A 8 5.68 -7.05 0.49
N ARG A 9 4.44 -6.82 0.94
CA ARG A 9 3.31 -6.58 0.05
C ARG A 9 2.28 -5.63 0.66
N LEU A 10 1.73 -4.76 -0.18
CA LEU A 10 0.43 -4.14 0.03
C LEU A 10 -0.60 -4.89 -0.79
N ILE A 11 -1.70 -5.28 -0.16
CA ILE A 11 -2.80 -6.03 -0.79
C ILE A 11 -4.06 -5.20 -0.65
N LEU A 12 -4.64 -4.80 -1.78
CA LEU A 12 -5.94 -4.14 -1.86
C LEU A 12 -6.93 -5.12 -2.46
N VAL A 13 -7.91 -5.54 -1.68
CA VAL A 13 -9.00 -6.41 -2.13
C VAL A 13 -10.06 -5.52 -2.76
N GLY A 14 -10.09 -5.50 -4.09
CA GLY A 14 -11.02 -4.65 -4.83
C GLY A 14 -12.36 -5.32 -5.13
N VAL A 15 -13.31 -4.52 -5.60
CA VAL A 15 -14.65 -5.00 -5.98
C VAL A 15 -14.58 -5.92 -7.21
N ARG A 16 -13.73 -5.57 -8.20
CA ARG A 16 -13.58 -6.33 -9.45
C ARG A 16 -12.36 -7.24 -9.46
N LYS A 17 -11.26 -6.81 -8.85
CA LYS A 17 -9.99 -7.55 -8.79
C LYS A 17 -9.17 -7.09 -7.59
N ASN A 18 -8.23 -7.94 -7.20
CA ASN A 18 -7.23 -7.60 -6.20
C ASN A 18 -6.06 -6.88 -6.84
N TYR A 19 -5.53 -5.87 -6.15
CA TYR A 19 -4.30 -5.17 -6.52
C TYR A 19 -3.23 -5.51 -5.49
N ILE A 20 -2.11 -6.04 -5.97
CA ILE A 20 -1.00 -6.47 -5.11
C ILE A 20 0.24 -5.70 -5.53
N VAL A 21 0.75 -4.86 -4.63
CA VAL A 21 2.04 -4.17 -4.80
C VAL A 21 3.08 -4.96 -4.02
N LYS A 22 4.13 -5.40 -4.72
CA LYS A 22 5.27 -6.11 -4.11
C LYS A 22 6.41 -5.12 -3.86
N PHE A 23 7.12 -5.32 -2.76
CA PHE A 23 8.29 -4.54 -2.39
C PHE A 23 9.53 -5.43 -2.27
N GLU A 24 10.59 -5.02 -2.94
CA GLU A 24 11.88 -5.71 -2.99
C GLU A 24 12.87 -5.15 -1.95
N ASP A 25 14.02 -5.81 -1.80
CA ASP A 25 15.10 -5.32 -0.93
C ASP A 25 15.62 -3.98 -1.45
N GLY A 26 15.76 -2.99 -0.56
CA GLY A 26 16.33 -1.69 -0.92
C GLY A 26 15.30 -0.71 -1.49
N LEU A 27 15.72 0.08 -2.49
CA LEU A 27 14.92 1.17 -3.04
C LEU A 27 13.84 0.64 -3.98
N ASN A 28 12.59 0.95 -3.65
CA ASN A 28 11.43 0.67 -4.49
C ASN A 28 10.96 1.98 -5.14
N ILE A 29 10.89 2.01 -6.48
CA ILE A 29 10.46 3.19 -7.23
C ILE A 29 9.03 2.96 -7.74
N ILE A 30 8.08 3.75 -7.23
CA ILE A 30 6.70 3.75 -7.71
C ILE A 30 6.56 4.85 -8.75
N HIS A 31 6.35 4.48 -10.02
CA HIS A 31 6.26 5.41 -11.14
C HIS A 31 5.07 5.10 -12.06
N GLY A 32 4.71 6.06 -12.91
CA GLY A 32 3.56 6.01 -13.81
C GLY A 32 2.91 7.38 -13.97
N ASP A 33 1.99 7.50 -14.93
CA ASP A 33 1.34 8.77 -15.28
C ASP A 33 0.67 9.44 -14.08
N SER A 34 0.54 10.76 -14.11
CA SER A 34 -0.15 11.49 -13.03
C SER A 34 -1.55 10.91 -12.77
N ASP A 35 -2.03 11.03 -11.53
CA ASP A 35 -3.40 10.64 -11.14
C ASP A 35 -3.76 9.15 -11.25
N THR A 36 -2.75 8.27 -11.27
CA THR A 36 -2.93 6.81 -11.37
C THR A 36 -2.95 6.07 -10.02
N GLY A 37 -3.18 6.77 -8.91
CA GLY A 37 -3.26 6.16 -7.57
C GLY A 37 -1.91 5.77 -6.94
N LYS A 38 -0.79 6.30 -7.45
CA LYS A 38 0.55 6.08 -6.87
C LYS A 38 0.65 6.58 -5.41
N SER A 39 0.11 7.78 -5.14
CA SER A 39 0.10 8.35 -3.78
C SER A 39 -0.72 7.49 -2.82
N SER A 40 -1.80 6.85 -3.30
CA SER A 40 -2.65 5.97 -2.50
C SER A 40 -1.88 4.78 -1.91
N ILE A 41 -0.81 4.31 -2.56
CA ILE A 41 0.04 3.24 -2.02
C ILE A 41 0.68 3.68 -0.69
N LEU A 42 1.18 4.92 -0.63
CA LEU A 42 1.79 5.47 0.58
C LEU A 42 0.73 5.74 1.65
N GLU A 43 -0.44 6.24 1.26
CA GLU A 43 -1.56 6.48 2.18
C GLU A 43 -2.02 5.18 2.88
N PHE A 44 -2.20 4.10 2.11
CA PHE A 44 -2.54 2.80 2.69
C PHE A 44 -1.45 2.29 3.63
N ILE A 45 -0.17 2.40 3.25
CA ILE A 45 0.92 1.94 4.12
C ILE A 45 0.96 2.73 5.42
N ASN A 46 0.87 4.06 5.37
CA ASN A 46 0.88 4.90 6.56
C ASN A 46 -0.28 4.56 7.50
N TYR A 47 -1.49 4.43 6.96
CA TYR A 47 -2.67 4.11 7.74
C TYR A 47 -2.61 2.72 8.36
N LEU A 48 -2.23 1.69 7.57
CA LEU A 48 -2.12 0.32 8.06
C LEU A 48 -1.00 0.13 9.09
N LEU A 49 -0.02 1.05 9.14
CA LEU A 49 1.03 1.09 10.15
C LEU A 49 0.72 2.01 11.33
N GLY A 50 -0.51 2.56 11.40
CA GLY A 50 -1.01 3.25 12.59
C GLY A 50 -1.25 4.75 12.46
N ALA A 51 -1.22 5.33 11.24
CA ALA A 51 -1.71 6.69 11.07
C ALA A 51 -3.21 6.76 11.44
N SER A 52 -3.62 7.88 12.03
CA SER A 52 -4.99 8.04 12.55
C SER A 52 -6.03 8.32 11.48
N LYS A 53 -5.60 8.69 10.26
CA LYS A 53 -6.44 9.04 9.12
C LYS A 53 -5.79 8.55 7.82
N ILE A 54 -6.63 8.41 6.81
CA ILE A 54 -6.23 8.10 5.44
C ILE A 54 -7.01 9.00 4.48
N GLU A 55 -6.31 9.59 3.52
CA GLU A 55 -6.93 10.42 2.48
C GLU A 55 -6.89 9.68 1.15
N LEU A 56 -8.06 9.27 0.66
CA LEU A 56 -8.19 8.50 -0.58
C LEU A 56 -9.11 9.23 -1.55
N ALA A 57 -8.78 9.16 -2.84
CA ALA A 57 -9.67 9.60 -3.90
C ALA A 57 -10.93 8.70 -3.97
N ASP A 58 -12.06 9.29 -4.40
CA ASP A 58 -13.36 8.60 -4.48
C ASP A 58 -13.31 7.32 -5.32
N GLU A 59 -12.49 7.29 -6.39
CA GLU A 59 -12.29 6.11 -7.22
C GLU A 59 -11.68 4.94 -6.42
N ILE A 60 -10.74 5.21 -5.52
CA ILE A 60 -10.14 4.18 -4.66
C ILE A 60 -11.14 3.69 -3.63
N ILE A 61 -11.89 4.60 -3.01
CA ILE A 61 -12.92 4.27 -2.01
C ILE A 61 -14.01 3.38 -2.63
N SER A 62 -14.44 3.68 -3.85
CA SER A 62 -15.44 2.89 -4.57
C SER A 62 -14.91 1.56 -5.13
N SER A 63 -13.59 1.41 -5.24
CA SER A 63 -12.97 0.24 -5.88
C SER A 63 -12.36 -0.76 -4.90
N VAL A 64 -12.12 -0.38 -3.63
CA VAL A 64 -11.41 -1.19 -2.62
C VAL A 64 -12.31 -1.51 -1.43
N ASN A 65 -12.50 -2.80 -1.14
CA ASN A 65 -13.28 -3.27 0.01
C ASN A 65 -12.42 -3.40 1.28
N TYR A 66 -11.20 -3.94 1.13
CA TYR A 66 -10.28 -4.17 2.24
C TYR A 66 -8.85 -3.89 1.81
N ALA A 67 -8.01 -3.49 2.76
CA ALA A 67 -6.58 -3.30 2.56
C ALA A 67 -5.79 -3.98 3.68
N GLY A 68 -4.63 -4.52 3.34
CA GLY A 68 -3.73 -5.15 4.30
C GLY A 68 -2.27 -5.04 3.87
N VAL A 69 -1.38 -4.88 4.84
CA VAL A 69 0.06 -4.88 4.64
C VAL A 69 0.63 -6.16 5.23
N ARG A 70 1.43 -6.88 4.43
CA ARG A 70 2.21 -8.02 4.89
C ARG A 70 3.64 -7.55 5.08
N GLY A 71 4.16 -7.72 6.28
CA GLY A 71 5.56 -7.51 6.59
C GLY A 71 6.13 -8.62 7.45
N TYR A 72 7.45 -8.63 7.59
CA TYR A 72 8.18 -9.55 8.45
C TYR A 72 9.35 -8.83 9.13
N ASN A 73 9.75 -9.33 10.29
CA ASN A 73 10.94 -8.84 10.98
C ASN A 73 12.18 -9.51 10.37
N LYS A 74 13.16 -8.69 9.98
CA LYS A 74 14.48 -9.14 9.54
C LYS A 74 15.53 -8.86 10.61
#